data_AF-A0A7V6DEM3-F1
#
_entry.id   AF-A0A7V6DEM3-F1
#
_cell.length_a   1.000
_cell.length_b   1.000
_cell.length_c   1.000
_cell.angle_alpha   90.00
_cell.angle_beta   90.00
_cell.angle_gamma   90.00
#
_symmetry.space_group_name_H-M   'P 1'
#
loop_
_entity.id
_entity.type
_entity.pdbx_description
1 polymer ?
#
loop_
_entity_poly.entity_id
_entity_poly.type
_entity_poly.pdbx_seq_one_letter_code
_entity_poly.pdbx_strand_id
1 'polypeptide(L)'
;MTRTTAKKPANADPAPVPEGRTRKASRAGSGKASPAATRAELARELGREIEALRASCKGMLQAYELRVGAQLLAAAEALAPAAKGGEARLPRAAALRAALAAIRAVTLKPAKGRPKDFARLARLADTIAELLAEERAAGAAD
;
A
#
# COMPACT_ATOMS: atom_id res chain seq x y z
N MET A 1 -16.73 44.04 29.59
CA MET A 1 -17.73 44.73 28.73
C MET A 1 -18.10 43.80 27.58
N THR A 2 -19.41 43.54 27.42
CA THR A 2 -20.18 43.13 26.22
C THR A 2 -19.55 42.12 25.22
N ARG A 3 -19.98 40.85 25.19
CA ARG A 3 -21.11 40.25 24.42
C ARG A 3 -21.09 40.55 22.91
N THR A 4 -21.18 39.49 22.09
CA THR A 4 -22.07 39.27 20.91
C THR A 4 -21.46 38.10 20.10
N THR A 5 -21.87 36.82 20.17
CA THR A 5 -23.09 36.09 19.72
C THR A 5 -23.50 36.24 18.25
N ALA A 6 -23.94 35.09 17.71
CA ALA A 6 -24.65 34.84 16.43
C ALA A 6 -23.73 34.52 15.23
N LYS A 7 -24.05 33.59 14.34
CA LYS A 7 -25.40 33.15 13.92
C LYS A 7 -25.33 31.79 13.20
N LYS A 8 -26.14 30.85 13.66
CA LYS A 8 -26.56 29.61 12.99
C LYS A 8 -27.60 29.95 11.91
N PRO A 9 -27.52 29.40 10.69
CA PRO A 9 -28.70 29.09 9.87
C PRO A 9 -28.92 27.56 9.88
N ALA A 10 -30.04 27.07 10.42
CA ALA A 10 -31.31 26.85 9.70
C ALA A 10 -31.15 25.68 8.71
N ASN A 11 -31.32 24.44 9.16
CA ASN A 11 -32.61 23.72 9.15
C ASN A 11 -33.23 23.77 7.74
N ALA A 12 -32.78 22.86 6.88
CA ALA A 12 -33.46 22.53 5.63
C ALA A 12 -34.38 21.35 5.92
N ASP A 13 -35.68 21.58 5.74
CA ASP A 13 -36.72 20.57 5.88
C ASP A 13 -36.49 19.39 4.91
N PRO A 14 -36.70 18.14 5.36
CA PRO A 14 -36.71 17.00 4.46
C PRO A 14 -37.98 17.03 3.60
N ALA A 15 -37.79 16.96 2.28
CA ALA A 15 -38.89 16.85 1.32
C ALA A 15 -39.75 15.58 1.58
N PRO A 16 -41.07 15.62 1.32
CA PRO A 16 -42.00 14.55 1.63
C PRO A 16 -41.80 13.31 0.75
N VAL A 17 -41.87 12.15 1.40
CA VAL A 17 -41.81 10.81 0.81
C VAL A 17 -43.09 10.54 0.02
N PRO A 18 -43.05 10.09 -1.25
CA PRO A 18 -44.23 9.60 -1.93
C PRO A 18 -44.63 8.22 -1.37
N GLU A 19 -45.70 8.21 -0.59
CA GLU A 19 -46.46 7.01 -0.23
C GLU A 19 -47.11 6.37 -1.48
N GLY A 20 -47.09 5.04 -1.52
CA GLY A 20 -48.13 4.27 -2.21
C GLY A 20 -47.84 3.84 -3.64
N ARG A 21 -47.16 2.69 -3.79
CA ARG A 21 -47.54 1.70 -4.82
C ARG A 21 -47.26 0.29 -4.29
N THR A 22 -48.28 -0.28 -3.65
CA THR A 22 -48.42 -1.69 -3.36
C THR A 22 -48.45 -2.48 -4.67
N ARG A 23 -47.30 -3.01 -5.11
CA ARG A 23 -47.29 -4.05 -6.16
C ARG A 23 -47.40 -5.43 -5.52
N LYS A 24 -48.60 -5.96 -5.70
CA LYS A 24 -49.03 -7.36 -5.70
C LYS A 24 -47.89 -8.36 -5.92
N ALA A 25 -47.89 -9.37 -5.06
CA ALA A 25 -46.98 -10.51 -5.00
C ALA A 25 -46.73 -11.20 -6.35
N SER A 26 -45.47 -11.32 -6.73
CA SER A 26 -44.97 -12.44 -7.54
C SER A 26 -44.36 -13.48 -6.60
N ARG A 27 -45.19 -14.41 -6.14
CA ARG A 27 -44.77 -15.73 -5.65
C ARG A 27 -44.15 -16.48 -6.82
N ALA A 28 -42.82 -16.50 -6.93
CA ALA A 28 -42.09 -17.53 -7.67
C ALA A 28 -40.62 -17.48 -7.25
N GLY A 29 -40.15 -18.58 -6.65
CA GLY A 29 -38.78 -18.70 -6.18
C GLY A 29 -38.74 -18.99 -4.68
N SER A 30 -39.21 -20.18 -4.30
CA SER A 30 -38.76 -20.84 -3.08
C SER A 30 -37.25 -21.04 -3.22
N GLY A 31 -36.49 -20.00 -2.86
CA GLY A 31 -35.07 -20.10 -2.59
C GLY A 31 -34.97 -21.07 -1.44
N LYS A 32 -34.65 -22.32 -1.77
CA LYS A 32 -34.35 -23.40 -0.84
C LYS A 32 -33.42 -22.83 0.22
N ALA A 33 -33.96 -22.49 1.39
CA ALA A 33 -33.18 -21.98 2.50
C ALA A 33 -32.12 -23.05 2.77
N SER A 34 -30.86 -22.72 2.48
CA SER A 34 -29.75 -23.62 2.79
C SER A 34 -29.90 -24.01 4.26
N PRO A 35 -29.84 -25.30 4.62
CA PRO A 35 -29.94 -25.71 6.01
C PRO A 35 -28.96 -24.85 6.83
N ALA A 36 -29.43 -24.26 7.92
CA ALA A 36 -28.61 -23.38 8.76
C ALA A 36 -27.32 -24.14 9.09
N ALA A 37 -26.19 -23.66 8.56
CA ALA A 37 -24.93 -24.36 8.63
C ALA A 37 -24.62 -24.67 10.10
N THR A 38 -24.29 -25.93 10.37
CA THR A 38 -23.95 -26.34 11.72
C THR A 38 -22.69 -25.59 12.17
N ARG A 39 -22.53 -25.40 13.48
CA ARG A 39 -21.32 -24.77 14.04
C ARG A 39 -20.02 -25.45 13.56
N ALA A 40 -20.07 -26.76 13.33
CA ALA A 40 -18.95 -27.55 12.80
C ALA A 40 -18.67 -27.30 11.30
N GLU A 41 -19.69 -26.99 10.50
CA GLU A 41 -19.51 -26.58 9.10
C GLU A 41 -18.92 -25.18 9.01
N LEU A 42 -19.46 -24.22 9.78
CA LEU A 42 -18.94 -22.86 9.86
C LEU A 42 -17.48 -22.83 10.35
N ALA A 43 -17.13 -23.65 11.34
CA ALA A 43 -15.75 -23.76 11.81
C ALA A 43 -14.80 -24.31 10.75
N ARG A 44 -15.24 -25.31 9.96
CA ARG A 44 -14.46 -25.88 8.85
C ARG A 44 -14.28 -24.87 7.72
N GLU A 45 -15.33 -24.12 7.39
CA GLU A 45 -15.29 -23.05 6.39
C GLU A 45 -14.33 -21.95 6.81
N LEU A 46 -14.46 -21.42 8.04
CA LEU A 46 -13.55 -20.42 8.59
C LEU A 46 -12.09 -20.89 8.60
N GLY A 47 -11.84 -22.17 8.92
CA GLY A 47 -10.50 -22.75 8.87
C GLY A 47 -9.87 -22.65 7.48
N ARG A 48 -10.64 -22.98 6.43
CA ARG A 48 -10.17 -22.88 5.03
C ARG A 48 -9.91 -21.43 4.63
N GLU A 49 -10.80 -20.51 5.01
CA GLU A 49 -10.63 -19.08 4.71
C GLU A 49 -9.38 -18.51 5.39
N ILE A 50 -9.09 -18.90 6.64
CA ILE A 50 -7.87 -18.49 7.34
C ILE A 50 -6.62 -19.05 6.65
N GLU A 51 -6.64 -20.31 6.20
CA GLU A 51 -5.53 -20.92 5.47
C GLU A 51 -5.28 -20.22 4.13
N ALA A 52 -6.34 -19.92 3.38
CA ALA A 52 -6.28 -19.16 2.13
C ALA A 52 -5.73 -17.74 2.36
N LEU A 53 -6.18 -17.06 3.42
CA LEU A 53 -5.67 -15.75 3.80
C LEU A 53 -4.19 -15.83 4.17
N ARG A 54 -3.78 -16.83 4.95
CA ARG A 54 -2.37 -17.05 5.31
C ARG A 54 -1.48 -17.27 4.07
N ALA A 55 -1.94 -18.06 3.10
CA ALA A 55 -1.24 -18.28 1.85
C ALA A 55 -1.11 -16.98 1.05
N SER A 56 -2.20 -16.20 0.97
CA SER A 56 -2.22 -14.89 0.31
C SER A 56 -1.24 -13.90 0.95
N CYS A 57 -1.25 -13.79 2.28
CA CYS A 57 -0.29 -12.95 3.01
C CYS A 57 1.16 -13.35 2.75
N LYS A 58 1.45 -14.66 2.70
CA LYS A 58 2.80 -15.15 2.37
C LYS A 58 3.21 -14.75 0.95
N GLY A 59 2.33 -14.93 -0.03
CA GLY A 59 2.59 -14.53 -1.42
C GLY A 59 2.85 -13.02 -1.55
N MET A 60 2.07 -12.19 -0.85
CA MET A 60 2.27 -10.74 -0.83
C MET A 60 3.63 -10.35 -0.23
N LEU A 61 4.04 -10.99 0.87
CA LEU A 61 5.35 -10.73 1.48
C LEU A 61 6.50 -11.11 0.55
N GLN A 62 6.41 -12.27 -0.12
CA GLN A 62 7.41 -12.71 -1.09
C GLN A 62 7.50 -11.76 -2.29
N ALA A 63 6.36 -11.34 -2.86
CA ALA A 63 6.33 -10.39 -3.97
C ALA A 63 6.91 -9.03 -3.55
N TYR A 64 6.61 -8.58 -2.33
CA TYR A 64 7.18 -7.36 -1.76
C TYR A 64 8.71 -7.47 -1.62
N GLU A 65 9.20 -8.56 -1.04
CA GLU A 65 10.63 -8.83 -0.85
C GLU A 65 11.37 -8.84 -2.19
N LEU A 66 10.84 -9.56 -3.18
CA LEU A 66 11.42 -9.61 -4.52
C LEU A 66 11.49 -8.23 -5.17
N ARG A 67 10.40 -7.44 -5.11
CA ARG A 67 10.36 -6.12 -5.75
C ARG A 67 11.35 -5.15 -5.12
N VAL A 68 11.30 -4.99 -3.79
CA VAL A 68 12.20 -4.07 -3.08
C VAL A 68 13.65 -4.56 -3.15
N GLY A 69 13.87 -5.87 -3.01
CA GLY A 69 15.17 -6.50 -3.15
C GLY A 69 15.79 -6.25 -4.52
N ALA A 70 15.02 -6.42 -5.60
CA ALA A 70 15.49 -6.15 -6.97
C ALA A 70 15.88 -4.67 -7.17
N GLN A 71 15.10 -3.73 -6.64
CA GLN A 71 15.42 -2.29 -6.71
C GLN A 71 16.73 -1.96 -5.97
N LEU A 72 16.90 -2.48 -4.75
CA LEU A 72 18.12 -2.26 -3.97
C LEU A 72 19.33 -2.94 -4.60
N LEU A 73 19.15 -4.14 -5.18
CA LEU A 73 20.19 -4.85 -5.91
C LEU A 73 20.65 -4.05 -7.14
N ALA A 74 19.71 -3.57 -7.97
CA ALA A 74 20.02 -2.76 -9.13
C ALA A 74 20.77 -1.47 -8.76
N ALA A 75 20.40 -0.84 -7.63
CA ALA A 75 21.12 0.30 -7.09
C ALA A 75 22.55 -0.06 -6.64
N ALA A 76 22.73 -1.20 -5.98
CA ALA A 76 24.05 -1.68 -5.56
C ALA A 76 24.94 -2.03 -6.77
N GLU A 77 24.40 -2.70 -7.78
CA GLU A 77 25.11 -3.03 -9.02
C GLU A 77 25.55 -1.80 -9.80
N ALA A 78 24.72 -0.75 -9.85
CA ALA A 78 25.10 0.53 -10.46
C ALA A 78 26.32 1.18 -9.79
N LEU A 79 26.56 0.89 -8.51
CA LEU A 79 27.67 1.44 -7.72
C LEU A 79 28.86 0.46 -7.62
N ALA A 80 28.67 -0.81 -7.97
CA ALA A 80 29.67 -1.87 -7.81
C ALA A 80 31.00 -1.63 -8.56
N PRO A 81 31.02 -1.06 -9.78
CA PRO A 81 32.29 -0.79 -10.46
C PRO A 81 33.17 0.22 -9.72
N ALA A 82 32.57 1.26 -9.13
CA ALA A 82 33.31 2.25 -8.35
C ALA A 82 33.90 1.68 -7.06
N ALA A 83 33.18 0.74 -6.42
CA ALA A 83 33.70 0.02 -5.25
C ALA A 83 34.94 -0.84 -5.60
N LYS A 84 35.11 -1.21 -6.87
CA LYS A 84 36.25 -1.99 -7.38
C LYS A 84 37.33 -1.12 -8.04
N GLY A 85 37.24 0.21 -7.92
CA GLY A 85 38.19 1.14 -8.55
C GLY A 85 38.03 1.27 -10.07
N GLY A 86 36.92 0.80 -10.64
CA GLY A 86 36.62 0.96 -12.06
C GLY A 86 36.03 2.32 -12.40
N GLU A 87 36.33 2.83 -13.60
CA GLU A 87 35.85 4.11 -14.14
C GLU A 87 34.42 4.04 -14.71
N ALA A 88 33.51 3.28 -14.09
CA ALA A 88 32.12 3.39 -14.51
C ALA A 88 31.61 4.80 -14.23
N ARG A 89 30.78 5.32 -15.14
CA ARG A 89 30.14 6.63 -14.98
C ARG A 89 29.26 6.61 -13.73
N LEU A 90 29.80 7.19 -12.66
CA LEU A 90 29.11 7.28 -11.38
C LEU A 90 28.01 8.34 -11.43
N PRO A 91 26.93 8.16 -10.66
CA PRO A 91 25.98 9.23 -10.38
C PRO A 91 26.71 10.43 -9.74
N ARG A 92 26.18 11.63 -9.96
CA ARG A 92 26.75 12.85 -9.38
C ARG A 92 26.80 12.79 -7.86
N ALA A 93 27.80 13.45 -7.28
CA ALA A 93 27.99 13.50 -5.83
C ALA A 93 26.75 14.02 -5.08
N ALA A 94 25.94 14.89 -5.69
CA ALA A 94 24.69 15.36 -5.12
C ALA A 94 23.66 14.22 -4.94
N ALA A 95 23.43 13.42 -5.98
CA ALA A 95 22.53 12.26 -5.94
C ALA A 95 23.00 11.22 -4.92
N LEU A 96 24.30 10.94 -4.87
CA LEU A 96 24.89 10.01 -3.89
C LEU A 96 24.71 10.49 -2.44
N ARG A 97 24.92 11.79 -2.19
CA ARG A 97 24.70 12.39 -0.86
C ARG A 97 23.22 12.33 -0.48
N ALA A 98 22.31 12.62 -1.42
CA ALA A 98 20.88 12.53 -1.19
C ALA A 98 20.43 11.09 -0.86
N ALA A 99 20.92 10.10 -1.61
CA ALA A 99 20.63 8.69 -1.36
C ALA A 99 21.16 8.24 0.02
N LEU A 100 22.39 8.62 0.38
CA LEU A 100 22.95 8.34 1.71
C LEU A 100 22.15 8.99 2.83
N ALA A 101 21.70 10.22 2.65
CA ALA A 101 20.86 10.91 3.63
C ALA A 101 19.51 10.19 3.80
N ALA A 102 18.87 9.79 2.69
CA ALA A 102 17.61 9.05 2.72
C ALA A 102 17.74 7.71 3.46
N ILE A 103 18.82 6.95 3.20
CA ILE A 103 19.09 5.68 3.89
C ILE A 103 19.31 5.93 5.39
N ARG A 104 20.12 6.92 5.76
CA ARG A 104 20.43 7.21 7.17
C ARG A 104 19.22 7.74 7.95
N ALA A 105 18.30 8.42 7.28
CA ALA A 105 17.09 8.96 7.89
C ALA A 105 16.01 7.89 8.11
N VAL A 106 16.06 6.76 7.41
CA VAL A 106 15.04 5.71 7.55
C VAL A 106 15.19 5.02 8.90
N THR A 107 14.11 5.01 9.69
CA THR A 107 14.05 4.26 10.95
C THR A 107 13.09 3.10 10.78
N LEU A 108 13.61 1.87 10.77
CA LEU A 108 12.84 0.63 10.63
C LEU A 108 12.89 -0.18 11.92
N LYS A 109 11.81 -0.90 12.24
CA LYS A 109 11.76 -1.85 13.37
C LYS A 109 11.51 -3.27 12.84
N PRO A 110 12.53 -3.93 12.26
CA PRO A 110 12.37 -5.17 11.50
C PRO A 110 11.72 -6.30 12.32
N ALA A 111 12.15 -6.49 13.58
CA ALA A 111 11.59 -7.51 14.47
C ALA A 111 10.10 -7.33 14.78
N LYS A 112 9.54 -6.12 14.56
CA LYS A 112 8.12 -5.82 14.84
C LYS A 112 7.23 -5.89 13.60
N GLY A 113 7.79 -6.04 12.39
CA GLY A 113 7.02 -6.16 11.14
C GLY A 113 5.94 -5.09 10.96
N ARG A 114 6.22 -3.83 11.34
CA ARG A 114 5.18 -2.79 11.36
C ARG A 114 4.70 -2.50 9.93
N PRO A 115 3.38 -2.46 9.65
CA PRO A 115 2.86 -2.14 8.32
C PRO A 115 3.43 -0.85 7.72
N LYS A 116 3.61 0.17 8.55
CA LYS A 116 4.21 1.46 8.15
C LYS A 116 5.68 1.35 7.72
N ASP A 117 6.42 0.37 8.23
CA ASP A 117 7.84 0.18 7.90
C ASP A 117 7.99 -0.42 6.50
N PHE A 118 7.08 -1.30 6.07
CA PHE A 118 7.04 -1.78 4.68
C PHE A 118 6.78 -0.64 3.69
N ALA A 119 5.86 0.28 4.01
CA ALA A 119 5.61 1.45 3.17
C ALA A 119 6.84 2.38 3.11
N ARG A 120 7.54 2.58 4.22
CA ARG A 120 8.77 3.39 4.28
C ARG A 120 9.90 2.79 3.46
N LEU A 121 10.12 1.48 3.57
CA LEU A 121 11.18 0.79 2.84
C LEU A 121 10.92 0.79 1.33
N ALA A 122 9.66 0.59 0.90
CA ALA A 122 9.31 0.71 -0.52
C ALA A 122 9.59 2.12 -1.06
N ARG A 123 9.14 3.16 -0.34
CA ARG A 123 9.42 4.55 -0.74
C ARG A 123 10.91 4.85 -0.78
N LEU A 124 11.69 4.34 0.18
CA LEU A 124 13.14 4.52 0.17
C LEU A 124 13.78 3.88 -1.06
N ALA A 125 13.37 2.66 -1.42
CA ALA A 125 13.88 1.98 -2.60
C ALA A 125 13.52 2.74 -3.89
N ASP A 126 12.28 3.24 -3.99
CA ASP A 126 11.84 4.07 -5.12
C ASP A 126 12.65 5.37 -5.21
N THR A 127 12.84 6.11 -4.11
CA THR A 127 13.65 7.33 -4.06
C THR A 127 15.11 7.08 -4.46
N ILE A 128 15.72 5.99 -3.99
CA ILE A 128 17.09 5.63 -4.40
C ILE A 128 17.14 5.33 -5.89
N ALA A 129 16.17 4.57 -6.42
CA ALA A 129 16.11 4.26 -7.85
C ALA A 129 15.98 5.52 -8.69
N GLU A 130 15.12 6.47 -8.30
CA GLU A 130 14.95 7.77 -8.98
C GLU A 130 16.24 8.59 -9.01
N LEU A 131 16.88 8.79 -7.83
CA LEU A 131 18.13 9.54 -7.72
C LEU A 131 19.27 8.96 -8.55
N LEU A 132 19.30 7.64 -8.73
CA LEU A 132 20.32 6.96 -9.54
C LEU A 132 19.94 6.87 -11.02
N ALA A 133 18.66 6.99 -11.37
CA ALA A 133 18.16 6.93 -12.75
C ALA A 133 18.22 8.28 -13.48
N GLU A 134 17.97 9.40 -12.80
CA GLU A 134 18.05 10.76 -13.38
C GLU A 134 19.40 11.00 -14.09
N GLU A 135 20.47 10.37 -13.60
CA GLU A 135 21.82 10.51 -14.14
C GLU A 135 22.12 9.58 -15.34
N ARG A 136 21.41 8.45 -15.49
CA ARG A 136 21.51 7.63 -16.72
C ARG A 136 20.92 8.35 -17.92
N ALA A 137 19.82 9.09 -17.72
CA ALA A 137 19.17 9.87 -18.77
C ALA A 137 20.00 11.12 -19.12
N ALA A 138 20.54 11.83 -18.13
CA ALA A 138 21.39 13.01 -18.35
C ALA A 138 22.73 12.66 -19.02
N GLY A 139 23.18 11.40 -18.93
CA GLY A 139 24.42 10.96 -19.54
C GLY A 139 24.33 10.46 -20.99
N ALA A 140 23.13 10.19 -21.51
CA ALA A 140 22.96 9.72 -22.89
C ALA A 140 22.88 10.86 -23.93
N ALA A 141 23.04 12.11 -23.50
CA ALA A 141 22.90 13.32 -24.32
C ALA A 141 24.23 14.05 -24.60
N ASP A 142 25.37 13.47 -24.22
CA ASP A 142 26.73 13.93 -24.53
C ASP A 142 27.44 12.93 -25.46
#